data_AF-A0A3D6BVZ2-F1
#
_entry.id   AF-A0A3D6BVZ2-F1
#
_cell.length_a   1.000
_cell.length_b   1.000
_cell.length_c   1.000
_cell.angle_alpha   90.00
_cell.angle_beta   90.00
_cell.angle_gamma   90.00
#
_symmetry.space_group_name_H-M   'P 1'
#
loop_
_entity.id
_entity.type
_entity.pdbx_description
1 polymer ?
#
loop_
_entity_poly.entity_id
_entity_poly.type
_entity_poly.pdbx_seq_one_letter_code
_entity_poly.pdbx_strand_id
1 'polypeptide(L)'
;MKKISLLVLFISLLGCKQEYSYKNKIKEDVAFLADDTLEGRETGTKGEQAAAAYIVERFKELGLQPKGTEGFYQTFTFKPKKGPHGEVDYTNAGEDSTITGTNVLAYIDNQAENTIIIGAHYDHLGYGSEGSLHRGDKEIHNGADDNASGVAVMLDLA
;
A
#
# COMPACT_ATOMS: atom_id res chain seq x y z
N MET A 1 4.99 -50.90 31.34
CA MET A 1 5.00 -50.70 29.87
C MET A 1 3.63 -50.38 29.25
N LYS A 2 2.51 -50.29 30.01
CA LYS A 2 1.16 -49.99 29.46
C LYS A 2 0.71 -48.52 29.49
N LYS A 3 1.51 -47.60 30.07
CA LYS A 3 1.12 -46.18 30.22
C LYS A 3 1.64 -45.23 29.13
N ILE A 4 2.56 -45.69 28.27
CA ILE A 4 3.13 -44.86 27.19
C ILE A 4 2.21 -44.81 25.96
N SER A 5 1.36 -45.82 25.75
CA SER A 5 0.46 -45.89 24.59
C SER A 5 -0.69 -44.88 24.60
N LEU A 6 -1.03 -44.30 25.76
CA LEU A 6 -2.15 -43.35 25.87
C LEU A 6 -1.73 -41.89 25.57
N LEU A 7 -0.43 -41.58 25.67
CA LEU A 7 0.07 -40.22 25.45
C LEU A 7 0.25 -39.88 23.95
N VAL A 8 0.49 -40.90 23.12
CA VAL A 8 0.65 -40.75 21.66
C VAL A 8 -0.68 -40.47 20.95
N LEU A 9 -1.81 -40.94 21.52
CA LEU A 9 -3.15 -40.74 20.93
C LEU A 9 -3.72 -39.33 21.15
N PHE A 10 -3.16 -38.56 22.09
CA PHE A 10 -3.62 -37.20 22.41
C PHE A 10 -2.94 -36.11 21.56
N ILE A 11 -1.74 -36.39 21.03
CA ILE A 11 -0.98 -35.44 20.20
C ILE A 11 -1.51 -35.40 18.76
N SER A 12 -2.15 -36.47 18.27
CA SER A 12 -2.74 -36.52 16.93
C SER A 12 -4.02 -35.70 16.76
N LEU A 13 -4.61 -35.18 17.85
CA LEU A 13 -5.82 -34.36 17.82
C LEU A 13 -5.55 -32.85 17.91
N LEU A 14 -4.29 -32.43 18.07
CA LEU A 14 -3.87 -31.03 18.13
C LEU A 14 -3.35 -30.50 16.78
N GLY A 15 -3.61 -31.20 15.69
CA GLY A 15 -3.40 -30.68 14.34
C GLY A 15 -4.47 -29.65 13.98
N CYS A 16 -4.42 -28.46 14.58
CA CYS A 16 -5.19 -27.32 14.09
C CYS A 16 -4.72 -27.01 12.66
N LYS A 17 -5.42 -27.53 11.66
CA LYS A 17 -5.39 -26.92 10.32
C LYS A 17 -6.09 -25.58 10.47
N GLN A 18 -5.30 -24.52 10.48
CA GLN A 18 -5.84 -23.18 10.33
C GLN A 18 -6.41 -23.09 8.91
N GLU A 19 -7.71 -23.29 8.75
CA GLU A 19 -8.37 -23.03 7.47
C GLU A 19 -8.26 -21.53 7.20
N TYR A 20 -7.38 -21.19 6.27
CA TYR A 20 -7.32 -19.85 5.73
C TYR A 20 -8.58 -19.63 4.90
N SER A 21 -9.55 -18.90 5.46
CA SER A 21 -10.72 -18.44 4.72
C SER A 21 -10.31 -17.21 3.93
N TYR A 22 -9.99 -17.41 2.65
CA TYR A 22 -9.76 -16.31 1.73
C TYR A 22 -11.01 -15.43 1.68
N LYS A 23 -10.82 -14.15 2.02
CA LYS A 23 -11.83 -13.11 1.87
C LYS A 23 -11.32 -12.12 0.85
N ASN A 24 -11.92 -12.17 -0.34
CA ASN A 24 -11.69 -11.14 -1.35
C ASN A 24 -12.13 -9.79 -0.77
N LYS A 25 -11.21 -8.82 -0.75
CA LYS A 25 -11.45 -7.45 -0.29
C LYS A 25 -11.24 -6.41 -1.39
N ILE A 26 -11.11 -6.83 -2.65
CA ILE A 26 -10.73 -5.95 -3.77
C ILE A 26 -11.71 -4.78 -3.88
N LYS A 27 -13.01 -5.05 -3.79
CA LYS A 27 -14.03 -4.00 -3.92
C LYS A 27 -13.96 -3.00 -2.78
N GLU A 28 -13.74 -3.47 -1.56
CA GLU A 28 -13.58 -2.65 -0.36
C GLU A 28 -12.31 -1.80 -0.43
N ASP A 29 -11.20 -2.40 -0.88
CA ASP A 29 -9.90 -1.73 -1.02
C ASP A 29 -9.98 -0.63 -2.09
N VAL A 30 -10.59 -0.89 -3.25
CA VAL A 30 -10.85 0.13 -4.27
C VAL A 30 -11.79 1.21 -3.75
N ALA A 31 -12.89 0.83 -3.10
CA ALA A 31 -13.88 1.78 -2.62
C ALA A 31 -13.31 2.75 -1.58
N PHE A 32 -12.50 2.25 -0.63
CA PHE A 32 -11.83 3.10 0.34
C PHE A 32 -10.82 4.03 -0.32
N LEU A 33 -9.93 3.47 -1.15
CA LEU A 33 -8.86 4.26 -1.76
C LEU A 33 -9.41 5.30 -2.73
N ALA A 34 -10.53 5.02 -3.41
CA ALA A 34 -11.19 5.96 -4.30
C ALA A 34 -12.22 6.86 -3.61
N ASP A 35 -12.33 6.85 -2.28
CA ASP A 35 -13.33 7.65 -1.57
C ASP A 35 -13.02 9.16 -1.65
N ASP A 36 -14.06 9.98 -1.75
CA ASP A 36 -13.95 11.45 -1.80
C ASP A 36 -13.26 12.02 -0.55
N THR A 37 -13.35 11.34 0.59
CA THR A 37 -12.67 11.73 1.84
C THR A 37 -11.14 11.72 1.74
N LEU A 38 -10.58 11.03 0.74
CA LEU A 38 -9.14 11.03 0.46
C LEU A 38 -8.74 12.10 -0.57
N GLU A 39 -9.70 12.92 -1.03
CA GLU A 39 -9.46 14.11 -1.86
C GLU A 39 -8.55 13.86 -3.08
N GLY A 40 -8.63 12.66 -3.66
CA GLY A 40 -7.84 12.26 -4.83
C GLY A 40 -6.35 12.00 -4.59
N ARG A 41 -5.91 11.90 -3.33
CA ARG A 41 -4.59 11.35 -2.92
C ARG A 41 -3.40 11.99 -3.62
N GLU A 42 -3.43 13.31 -3.82
CA GLU A 42 -2.28 14.03 -4.37
C GLU A 42 -1.07 13.90 -3.45
N THR A 43 0.11 13.68 -4.04
CA THR A 43 1.35 13.41 -3.31
C THR A 43 1.64 14.48 -2.26
N GLY A 44 1.90 14.05 -1.03
CA GLY A 44 2.17 14.93 0.12
C GLY A 44 0.94 15.56 0.77
N THR A 45 -0.28 15.28 0.28
CA THR A 45 -1.52 15.71 0.93
C THR A 45 -1.92 14.80 2.10
N LYS A 46 -2.86 15.24 2.91
CA LYS A 46 -3.46 14.40 3.96
C LYS A 46 -4.18 13.17 3.40
N GLY A 47 -4.73 13.28 2.18
CA GLY A 47 -5.37 12.17 1.47
C GLY A 47 -4.38 11.06 1.13
N GLU A 48 -3.19 11.42 0.62
CA GLU A 48 -2.09 10.48 0.38
C GLU A 48 -1.65 9.82 1.69
N GLN A 49 -1.45 10.59 2.76
CA GLN A 49 -1.06 10.06 4.08
C GLN A 49 -2.10 9.08 4.65
N ALA A 50 -3.39 9.40 4.51
CA ALA A 50 -4.47 8.52 4.95
C ALA A 50 -4.54 7.23 4.12
N ALA A 51 -4.31 7.32 2.79
CA ALA A 51 -4.20 6.15 1.93
C ALA A 51 -3.00 5.28 2.30
N ALA A 52 -1.84 5.87 2.57
CA ALA A 52 -0.65 5.16 3.04
C ALA A 52 -0.92 4.42 4.35
N ALA A 53 -1.56 5.09 5.32
CA ALA A 53 -1.93 4.49 6.60
C ALA A 53 -2.90 3.30 6.41
N TYR A 54 -3.88 3.43 5.51
CA TYR A 54 -4.78 2.34 5.17
C TYR A 54 -4.04 1.12 4.60
N ILE A 55 -3.14 1.34 3.64
CA ILE A 55 -2.33 0.26 3.04
C ILE A 55 -1.48 -0.43 4.11
N VAL A 56 -0.90 0.32 5.04
CA VAL A 56 -0.17 -0.25 6.19
C VAL A 56 -1.07 -1.11 7.07
N GLU A 57 -2.29 -0.69 7.37
CA GLU A 57 -3.22 -1.52 8.14
C GLU A 57 -3.60 -2.80 7.38
N ARG A 58 -3.80 -2.71 6.06
CA ARG A 58 -4.02 -3.90 5.22
C ARG A 58 -2.81 -4.84 5.24
N PHE A 59 -1.59 -4.33 5.14
CA PHE A 59 -0.36 -5.13 5.29
C PHE A 59 -0.26 -5.82 6.66
N LYS A 60 -0.63 -5.15 7.74
CA LYS A 60 -0.66 -5.74 9.09
C LYS A 60 -1.73 -6.82 9.22
N GLU A 61 -2.93 -6.60 8.67
CA GLU A 61 -4.00 -7.60 8.63
C GLU A 61 -3.56 -8.88 7.90
N LEU A 62 -2.75 -8.73 6.85
CA LEU A 62 -2.17 -9.82 6.06
C LEU A 62 -0.94 -10.46 6.72
N GLY A 63 -0.45 -9.92 7.83
CA GLY A 63 0.72 -10.45 8.56
C GLY A 63 2.07 -10.17 7.91
N LEU A 64 2.13 -9.23 6.96
CA LEU A 64 3.36 -8.86 6.26
C LEU A 64 4.31 -8.09 7.18
N GLN A 65 5.61 -8.23 6.92
CA GLN A 65 6.65 -7.55 7.71
C GLN A 65 7.05 -6.22 7.08
N PRO A 66 7.39 -5.18 7.87
CA PRO A 66 7.81 -3.88 7.35
C PRO A 66 9.16 -3.96 6.62
N LYS A 67 9.33 -3.17 5.55
CA LYS A 67 10.60 -3.04 4.82
C LYS A 67 10.98 -1.60 4.43
N GLY A 68 10.26 -0.61 4.94
CA GLY A 68 10.60 0.79 4.77
C GLY A 68 11.81 1.22 5.61
N THR A 69 12.29 2.44 5.38
CA THR A 69 13.36 3.04 6.20
C THR A 69 12.88 3.36 7.61
N GLU A 70 11.58 3.57 7.79
CA GLU A 70 10.91 3.75 9.08
C GLU A 70 9.68 2.84 9.17
N GLY A 71 9.89 1.61 9.66
CA GLY A 71 8.82 0.61 9.69
C GLY A 71 8.31 0.30 8.28
N PHE A 72 7.00 0.49 8.04
CA PHE A 72 6.43 0.30 6.70
C PHE A 72 6.69 1.48 5.76
N TYR A 73 7.10 2.63 6.28
CA TYR A 73 7.17 3.87 5.53
C TYR A 73 8.59 4.13 5.01
N GLN A 74 8.66 4.68 3.80
CA GLN A 74 9.88 5.21 3.22
C GLN A 74 9.58 6.51 2.49
N THR A 75 9.80 7.63 3.16
CA THR A 75 9.56 8.97 2.60
C THR A 75 10.67 9.39 1.66
N PHE A 76 10.33 10.16 0.64
CA PHE A 76 11.27 10.83 -0.25
C PHE A 76 10.78 12.25 -0.51
N THR A 77 11.70 13.18 -0.71
CA THR A 77 11.36 14.58 -0.97
C THR A 77 11.95 15.02 -2.30
N PHE A 78 11.19 15.79 -3.05
CA PHE A 78 11.57 16.25 -4.37
C PHE A 78 11.01 17.64 -4.68
N LYS A 79 11.59 18.31 -5.65
CA LYS A 79 11.01 19.51 -6.27
C LYS A 79 10.21 19.11 -7.51
N PRO A 80 8.94 19.54 -7.64
CA PRO A 80 8.14 19.25 -8.82
C PRO A 80 8.84 19.70 -10.10
N LYS A 81 8.76 18.86 -11.13
CA LYS A 81 9.33 19.17 -12.45
C LYS A 81 8.51 20.28 -13.10
N LYS A 82 9.16 21.09 -13.94
CA LYS A 82 8.47 22.17 -14.69
C LYS A 82 7.80 21.70 -15.98
N GLY A 83 7.96 20.44 -16.36
CA GLY A 83 7.44 19.89 -17.60
C GLY A 83 7.48 18.35 -17.65
N PRO A 84 6.74 17.72 -18.57
CA PRO A 84 6.47 16.28 -18.54
C PRO A 84 7.71 15.39 -18.70
N HIS A 85 8.77 15.90 -19.34
CA HIS A 85 10.02 15.18 -19.60
C HIS A 85 11.22 15.68 -18.78
N GLY A 86 10.98 16.50 -17.76
CA GLY A 86 12.04 16.96 -16.85
C GLY A 86 12.50 15.87 -15.88
N GLU A 87 13.77 15.90 -15.53
CA GLU A 87 14.28 15.10 -14.39
C GLU A 87 13.71 15.63 -13.07
N VAL A 88 13.49 14.72 -12.13
CA VAL A 88 13.05 15.06 -10.77
C VAL A 88 14.28 15.34 -9.93
N ASP A 89 14.30 16.52 -9.28
CA ASP A 89 15.36 16.91 -8.35
C ASP A 89 14.97 16.44 -6.94
N TYR A 90 15.60 15.36 -6.48
CA TYR A 90 15.41 14.82 -5.13
C TYR A 90 16.27 15.61 -4.13
N THR A 91 15.65 16.03 -3.04
CA THR A 91 16.29 16.88 -2.03
C THR A 91 15.79 16.52 -0.61
N ASN A 92 16.28 17.24 0.40
CA ASN A 92 15.83 17.10 1.78
C ASN A 92 14.55 17.91 2.04
N ALA A 93 13.75 17.44 3.01
CA ALA A 93 12.60 18.19 3.49
C ALA A 93 13.00 19.54 4.09
N GLY A 94 12.17 20.56 3.87
CA GLY A 94 12.36 21.90 4.44
C GLY A 94 12.99 22.93 3.49
N GLU A 95 13.34 22.55 2.26
CA GLU A 95 13.64 23.51 1.19
C GLU A 95 12.35 24.05 0.55
N ASP A 96 12.40 25.29 0.04
CA ASP A 96 11.27 25.93 -0.62
C ASP A 96 10.77 25.11 -1.83
N SER A 97 9.44 25.04 -1.97
CA SER A 97 8.74 24.37 -3.09
C SER A 97 9.03 22.88 -3.22
N THR A 98 9.26 22.18 -2.12
CA THR A 98 9.40 20.72 -2.08
C THR A 98 8.08 20.02 -1.77
N ILE A 99 7.93 18.80 -2.29
CA ILE A 99 6.86 17.85 -1.96
C ILE A 99 7.52 16.61 -1.36
N THR A 100 6.92 16.10 -0.27
CA THR A 100 7.32 14.83 0.33
C THR A 100 6.28 13.78 -0.01
N GLY A 101 6.69 12.74 -0.74
CA GLY A 101 5.89 11.55 -0.99
C GLY A 101 6.27 10.42 -0.04
N THR A 102 5.38 9.45 0.10
CA THR A 102 5.57 8.29 0.98
C THR A 102 5.51 7.01 0.17
N ASN A 103 6.57 6.20 0.17
CA ASN A 103 6.45 4.79 -0.24
C ASN A 103 6.00 3.94 0.96
N VAL A 104 5.20 2.91 0.69
CA VAL A 104 4.80 1.91 1.71
C VAL A 104 5.34 0.55 1.28
N LEU A 105 6.11 -0.10 2.14
CA LEU A 105 6.81 -1.35 1.81
C LEU A 105 6.56 -2.40 2.89
N ALA A 106 6.13 -3.57 2.43
CA ALA A 106 6.06 -4.79 3.23
C ALA A 106 6.61 -5.97 2.45
N TYR A 107 6.97 -7.05 3.16
CA TYR A 107 7.51 -8.24 2.54
C TYR A 107 7.17 -9.52 3.30
N ILE A 108 7.26 -10.64 2.59
CA ILE A 108 7.22 -12.00 3.13
C ILE A 108 8.64 -12.56 3.06
N ASP A 109 9.20 -12.93 4.21
CA ASP A 109 10.50 -13.58 4.26
C ASP A 109 10.32 -15.10 4.31
N ASN A 110 10.62 -15.77 3.21
CA ASN A 110 10.69 -17.23 3.14
C ASN A 110 12.13 -17.74 2.98
N GLN A 111 13.13 -16.89 3.25
CA GLN A 111 14.56 -17.18 3.09
C GLN A 111 14.97 -17.62 1.69
N ALA A 112 14.19 -17.26 0.65
CA ALA A 112 14.55 -17.53 -0.72
C ALA A 112 15.79 -16.71 -1.14
N GLU A 113 16.57 -17.27 -2.06
CA GLU A 113 17.74 -16.60 -2.65
C GLU A 113 17.35 -15.33 -3.43
N ASN A 114 16.15 -15.33 -4.03
CA ASN A 114 15.66 -14.26 -4.88
C ASN A 114 14.37 -13.65 -4.34
N THR A 115 14.20 -12.34 -4.54
CA THR A 115 13.00 -11.59 -4.16
C THR A 115 12.23 -11.17 -5.41
N ILE A 116 10.90 -11.33 -5.39
CA ILE A 116 10.00 -10.75 -6.38
C ILE A 116 9.45 -9.46 -5.80
N ILE A 117 9.56 -8.36 -6.54
CA ILE A 117 8.98 -7.07 -6.16
C ILE A 117 7.73 -6.87 -6.99
N ILE A 118 6.60 -6.70 -6.30
CA ILE A 118 5.31 -6.35 -6.87
C ILE A 118 4.96 -4.98 -6.29
N GLY A 119 4.53 -4.06 -7.15
CA GLY A 119 4.22 -2.70 -6.72
C GLY A 119 3.06 -2.10 -7.51
N ALA A 120 2.43 -1.11 -6.90
CA ALA A 120 1.42 -0.24 -7.47
C ALA A 120 1.65 1.17 -6.90
N HIS A 121 1.38 2.21 -7.67
CA HIS A 121 1.30 3.56 -7.11
C HIS A 121 -0.09 3.77 -6.50
N TYR A 122 -0.21 4.64 -5.49
CA TYR A 122 -1.47 4.82 -4.77
C TYR A 122 -1.88 6.30 -4.65
N ASP A 123 -0.96 7.21 -4.94
CA ASP A 123 -1.21 8.61 -5.19
C ASP A 123 -2.03 8.80 -6.48
N HIS A 124 -2.75 9.92 -6.56
CA HIS A 124 -3.44 10.33 -7.77
C HIS A 124 -3.51 11.86 -7.89
N LEU A 125 -4.33 12.39 -8.80
CA LEU A 125 -4.27 13.79 -9.24
C LEU A 125 -4.92 14.81 -8.29
N GLY A 126 -5.42 14.39 -7.13
CA GLY A 126 -6.11 15.27 -6.20
C GLY A 126 -7.33 15.94 -6.84
N TYR A 127 -7.30 17.27 -6.91
CA TYR A 127 -8.34 18.06 -7.58
C TYR A 127 -8.01 18.42 -9.04
N GLY A 128 -7.08 17.69 -9.68
CA GLY A 128 -6.72 17.87 -11.09
C GLY A 128 -5.67 18.95 -11.30
N SER A 129 -4.59 18.91 -10.52
CA SER A 129 -3.45 19.83 -10.62
C SER A 129 -2.55 19.46 -11.82
N GLU A 130 -1.28 19.12 -11.58
CA GLU A 130 -0.34 18.80 -12.65
C GLU A 130 -0.72 17.47 -13.33
N GLY A 131 -0.82 17.47 -14.66
CA GLY A 131 -1.08 16.26 -15.44
C GLY A 131 -2.56 15.92 -15.68
N SER A 132 -3.51 16.61 -15.05
CA SER A 132 -4.93 16.42 -15.38
C SER A 132 -5.26 16.99 -16.76
N LEU A 133 -6.07 16.24 -17.52
CA LEU A 133 -6.64 16.67 -18.80
C LEU A 133 -8.09 17.18 -18.66
N HIS A 134 -8.61 17.25 -17.43
CA HIS A 134 -9.96 17.72 -17.15
C HIS A 134 -10.12 19.19 -17.54
N ARG A 135 -11.25 19.51 -18.19
CA ARG A 135 -11.55 20.87 -18.68
C ARG A 135 -12.79 21.47 -18.03
N GLY A 136 -13.45 20.72 -17.15
CA GLY A 136 -14.63 21.17 -16.44
C GLY A 136 -14.28 21.93 -15.16
N ASP A 137 -15.28 22.04 -14.28
CA ASP A 137 -15.08 22.58 -12.95
C ASP A 137 -14.15 21.69 -12.13
N LYS A 138 -13.52 22.29 -11.11
CA LYS A 138 -12.62 21.57 -10.21
C LYS A 138 -13.35 20.40 -9.55
N GLU A 139 -12.90 19.19 -9.83
CA GLU A 139 -13.48 17.94 -9.34
C GLU A 139 -12.40 17.05 -8.71
N ILE A 140 -12.80 16.18 -7.79
CA ILE A 140 -11.91 15.17 -7.21
C ILE A 140 -11.62 14.13 -8.28
N HIS A 141 -10.34 13.84 -8.46
CA HIS A 141 -9.89 12.72 -9.27
C HIS A 141 -9.71 11.54 -8.32
N ASN A 142 -10.72 10.67 -8.23
CA ASN A 142 -10.74 9.58 -7.25
C ASN A 142 -9.78 8.44 -7.58
N GLY A 143 -9.34 8.31 -8.83
CA GLY A 143 -8.31 7.33 -9.19
C GLY A 143 -8.68 5.88 -8.88
N ALA A 144 -9.91 5.48 -9.19
CA ALA A 144 -10.38 4.12 -8.95
C ALA A 144 -9.61 3.10 -9.82
N ASP A 145 -9.43 3.42 -11.10
CA ASP A 145 -8.66 2.59 -12.04
C ASP A 145 -7.18 2.99 -12.07
N ASP A 146 -6.91 4.29 -11.99
CA ASP A 146 -5.57 4.87 -11.88
C ASP A 146 -5.44 5.52 -10.48
N ASN A 147 -5.11 4.78 -9.42
CA ASN A 147 -4.60 3.42 -9.43
C ASN A 147 -5.02 2.57 -8.21
N ALA A 148 -6.18 2.88 -7.60
CA ALA A 148 -6.70 2.08 -6.49
C ALA A 148 -6.87 0.60 -6.85
N SER A 149 -7.25 0.29 -8.10
CA SER A 149 -7.39 -1.06 -8.63
C SER A 149 -6.07 -1.86 -8.55
N GLY A 150 -4.95 -1.26 -8.93
CA GLY A 150 -3.63 -1.89 -8.87
C GLY A 150 -3.20 -2.20 -7.43
N VAL A 151 -3.46 -1.27 -6.50
CA VAL A 151 -3.20 -1.48 -5.06
C VAL A 151 -4.08 -2.60 -4.51
N ALA A 152 -5.37 -2.62 -4.83
CA ALA A 152 -6.31 -3.64 -4.36
C ALA A 152 -5.93 -5.05 -4.84
N VAL A 153 -5.50 -5.19 -6.10
CA VAL A 153 -5.02 -6.48 -6.63
C VAL A 153 -3.72 -6.91 -5.95
N MET A 154 -2.79 -5.97 -5.71
CA MET A 154 -1.57 -6.27 -4.97
C MET A 154 -1.86 -6.75 -3.54
N LEU A 155 -2.82 -6.12 -2.86
CA LEU A 155 -3.24 -6.50 -1.50
C LEU A 155 -3.97 -7.84 -1.46
N ASP A 156 -4.77 -8.17 -2.47
CA ASP A 156 -5.50 -9.45 -2.54
C ASP A 156 -4.58 -10.62 -2.89
N LEU A 157 -3.46 -10.37 -3.58
CA LEU A 157 -2.44 -11.37 -3.91
C LEU A 157 -1.56 -11.75 -2.71
N ALA A 158 -1.39 -10.85 -1.75
CA ALA A 158 -0.43 -10.98 -0.64
C ALA A 158 -0.93 -11.87 0.51
#